data_AF-A0A3Q1AS93-F1
#
_entry.id   AF-A0A3Q1AS93-F1
#
_cell.length_a   1.000
_cell.length_b   1.000
_cell.length_c   1.000
_cell.angle_alpha   90.00
_cell.angle_beta   90.00
_cell.angle_gamma   90.00
#
_symmetry.space_group_name_H-M   'P 1'
#
loop_
_entity.id
_entity.type
_entity.pdbx_description
1 polymer ?
#
loop_
_entity_poly.entity_id
_entity_poly.type
_entity_poly.pdbx_seq_one_letter_code
_entity_poly.pdbx_strand_id
1 'polypeptide(L)'
;MLVSPQAERNWEGLCSVLEDVLEPQSHRQLFALELGSGTGQHVIRFAQKMPFVTWQPSDIKEESRDSIKAYIAATHAKTVLQPIHLDANEPWEKWAGLSQNSCDVIIAINLLQYSSFQTAQGVFSGAGQIIKQNGLLITYGVYASNGIITPSCNELLDEELRKINPEWGLPDLDVLRQLAYSNGMRMERMIDMEECYKCLIFRKL
;
A
#
# COMPACT_ATOMS: atom_id res chain seq x y z
N MET A 1 -9.86 15.01 12.22
CA MET A 1 -9.04 13.82 11.88
C MET A 1 -9.92 12.60 12.02
N LEU A 2 -9.94 11.74 11.01
CA LEU A 2 -10.61 10.44 11.07
C LEU A 2 -9.74 9.46 11.88
N VAL A 3 -10.35 8.42 12.43
CA VAL A 3 -9.65 7.38 13.18
C VAL A 3 -10.13 6.00 12.73
N SER A 4 -9.18 5.12 12.41
CA SER A 4 -9.39 3.73 12.07
C SER A 4 -8.85 2.85 13.19
N PRO A 5 -9.70 2.07 13.88
CA PRO A 5 -9.25 1.10 14.87
C PRO A 5 -8.31 0.04 14.29
N GLN A 6 -8.52 -0.34 13.02
CA GLN A 6 -7.63 -1.30 12.36
C GLN A 6 -6.23 -0.72 12.17
N ALA A 7 -6.13 0.57 11.83
CA ALA A 7 -4.84 1.25 11.70
C ALA A 7 -4.09 1.33 13.04
N GLU A 8 -4.79 1.54 14.17
CA GLU A 8 -4.18 1.49 15.50
C GLU A 8 -3.70 0.08 15.89
N ARG A 9 -4.34 -0.97 15.40
CA ARG A 9 -3.92 -2.35 15.71
C ARG A 9 -2.70 -2.81 14.92
N ASN A 10 -2.64 -2.48 13.63
CA ASN A 10 -1.65 -3.08 12.73
C ASN A 10 -0.43 -2.20 12.41
N TRP A 11 -0.37 -0.95 12.88
CA TRP A 11 0.73 -0.05 12.52
C TRP A 11 2.10 -0.56 12.98
N GLU A 12 2.20 -1.19 14.16
CA GLU A 12 3.48 -1.60 14.73
C GLU A 12 4.14 -2.72 13.89
N GLY A 13 3.35 -3.74 13.52
CA GLY A 13 3.81 -4.80 12.62
C GLY A 13 4.19 -4.27 11.23
N LEU A 14 3.41 -3.34 10.68
CA LEU A 14 3.73 -2.69 9.40
C LEU A 14 5.01 -1.87 9.47
N CYS A 15 5.22 -1.11 10.54
CA CYS A 15 6.48 -0.39 10.79
C CYS A 15 7.65 -1.37 10.84
N SER A 16 7.54 -2.48 11.57
CA SER A 16 8.60 -3.48 11.68
C SER A 16 8.99 -4.07 10.32
N VAL A 17 8.00 -4.39 9.48
CA VAL A 17 8.26 -4.87 8.11
C VAL A 17 8.95 -3.80 7.27
N LEU A 18 8.50 -2.55 7.35
CA LEU A 18 9.11 -1.45 6.60
C LEU A 18 10.53 -1.13 7.06
N GLU A 19 10.79 -1.15 8.37
CA GLU A 19 12.13 -0.97 8.93
C GLU A 19 13.07 -2.07 8.41
N ASP A 20 12.68 -3.35 8.50
CA ASP A 20 13.47 -4.50 8.02
C ASP A 20 13.87 -4.37 6.54
N VAL A 21 12.96 -3.91 5.68
CA VAL A 21 13.23 -3.82 4.23
C VAL A 21 13.90 -2.51 3.79
N LEU A 22 13.79 -1.43 4.58
CA LEU A 22 14.29 -0.09 4.21
C LEU A 22 15.53 0.35 4.97
N GLU A 23 15.77 -0.16 6.18
CA GLU A 23 16.94 0.18 7.01
C GLU A 23 18.29 -0.02 6.31
N PRO A 24 18.50 -1.07 5.48
CA PRO A 24 19.74 -1.20 4.69
C PRO A 24 20.02 -0.01 3.76
N GLN A 25 18.98 0.76 3.40
CA GLN A 25 19.05 1.95 2.55
C GLN A 25 18.97 3.26 3.34
N SER A 26 19.02 3.22 4.68
CA SER A 26 18.91 4.40 5.56
C SER A 26 20.04 5.42 5.39
N HIS A 27 21.13 5.04 4.73
CA HIS A 27 22.25 5.92 4.40
C HIS A 27 21.93 6.97 3.32
N ARG A 28 20.77 6.88 2.66
CA ARG A 28 20.30 7.84 1.66
C ARG A 28 18.83 8.22 1.90
N GLN A 29 18.42 9.37 1.34
CA GLN A 29 17.01 9.75 1.36
C GLN A 29 16.23 8.88 0.37
N LEU A 30 15.12 8.31 0.84
CA LEU A 30 14.17 7.56 0.01
C LEU A 30 12.89 8.38 -0.23
N PHE A 31 12.22 8.07 -1.33
CA PHE A 31 10.88 8.57 -1.61
C PHE A 31 9.87 7.41 -1.65
N ALA A 32 8.80 7.51 -0.87
CA ALA A 32 7.76 6.51 -0.78
C ALA A 32 6.38 7.09 -1.12
N LEU A 33 5.58 6.33 -1.87
CA LEU A 33 4.17 6.64 -2.16
C LEU A 33 3.29 5.67 -1.38
N GLU A 34 2.35 6.19 -0.59
CA GLU A 34 1.28 5.38 0.00
C GLU A 34 0.01 5.54 -0.82
N LEU A 35 -0.51 4.43 -1.35
CA LEU A 35 -1.74 4.37 -2.13
C LEU A 35 -2.91 4.03 -1.19
N GLY A 36 -3.94 4.88 -1.17
CA GLY A 36 -5.11 4.69 -0.30
C GLY A 36 -4.75 4.88 1.17
N SER A 37 -4.12 6.02 1.50
CA SER A 37 -3.66 6.37 2.84
C SER A 37 -4.76 6.41 3.92
N GLY A 38 -6.03 6.46 3.52
CA GLY A 38 -7.17 6.40 4.43
C GLY A 38 -7.14 7.53 5.45
N THR A 39 -7.08 7.19 6.73
CA THR A 39 -7.09 8.18 7.81
C THR A 39 -5.80 8.98 7.93
N GLY A 40 -4.68 8.45 7.40
CA GLY A 40 -3.34 9.01 7.56
C GLY A 40 -2.59 8.56 8.82
N GLN A 41 -3.14 7.66 9.62
CA GLN A 41 -2.46 7.18 10.84
C GLN A 41 -1.15 6.44 10.51
N HIS A 42 -1.14 5.59 9.48
CA HIS A 42 0.04 4.81 9.08
C HIS A 42 1.18 5.70 8.62
N VAL A 43 0.97 6.55 7.60
CA VAL A 43 2.03 7.42 7.05
C VAL A 43 2.72 8.29 8.10
N ILE A 44 1.97 8.76 9.11
CA ILE A 44 2.52 9.58 10.19
C ILE A 44 3.43 8.75 11.10
N ARG A 45 3.03 7.52 11.43
CA ARG A 45 3.86 6.59 12.22
C ARG A 45 5.09 6.17 11.42
N PHE A 46 4.94 5.89 10.12
CA PHE A 46 6.06 5.57 9.24
C PHE A 46 7.07 6.70 9.17
N ALA A 47 6.62 7.94 9.00
CA ALA A 47 7.48 9.11 8.98
C ALA A 47 8.24 9.36 10.30
N GLN A 48 7.63 9.03 11.44
CA GLN A 48 8.28 9.12 12.74
C GLN A 48 9.38 8.05 12.92
N LYS A 49 9.13 6.84 12.43
CA LYS A 49 10.05 5.69 12.54
C LYS A 49 11.19 5.73 11.53
N MET A 50 10.89 6.19 10.32
CA MET A 50 11.82 6.21 9.19
C MET A 50 12.03 7.64 8.68
N PRO A 51 12.76 8.50 9.43
CA PRO A 51 12.97 9.90 9.08
C PRO A 51 13.81 10.08 7.79
N PHE A 52 14.46 9.03 7.30
CA PHE A 52 15.19 9.00 6.02
C PHE A 52 14.27 8.74 4.81
N VAL A 53 12.96 8.60 5.01
CA VAL A 53 11.97 8.40 3.95
C VAL A 53 11.04 9.60 3.88
N THR A 54 10.91 10.20 2.70
CA THR A 54 9.88 11.18 2.39
C THR A 54 8.64 10.47 1.86
N TRP A 55 7.51 10.62 2.55
CA TRP A 55 6.27 9.94 2.26
C TRP A 55 5.30 10.87 1.52
N GLN A 56 4.83 10.43 0.36
CA GLN A 56 3.72 11.01 -0.37
C GLN A 56 2.46 10.18 -0.10
N PRO A 57 1.56 10.63 0.80
CA PRO A 57 0.27 9.99 0.96
C PRO A 57 -0.65 10.31 -0.22
N SER A 58 -1.55 9.39 -0.56
CA SER A 58 -2.52 9.58 -1.63
C SER A 58 -3.84 8.87 -1.35
N ASP A 59 -4.95 9.48 -1.75
CA ASP A 59 -6.27 8.88 -1.59
C ASP A 59 -7.26 9.48 -2.60
N ILE A 60 -8.24 8.69 -3.06
CA ILE A 60 -9.33 9.17 -3.93
C ILE A 60 -10.33 10.02 -3.17
N LYS A 61 -10.52 9.77 -1.86
CA LYS A 61 -11.52 10.45 -1.04
C LYS A 61 -11.00 11.75 -0.46
N GLU A 62 -11.77 12.82 -0.61
CA GLU A 62 -11.42 14.14 -0.08
C GLU A 62 -11.34 14.14 1.45
N GLU A 63 -12.28 13.49 2.12
CA GLU A 63 -12.30 13.32 3.58
C GLU A 63 -11.02 12.65 4.13
N SER A 64 -10.49 11.65 3.42
CA SER A 64 -9.23 10.97 3.76
C SER A 64 -8.07 11.93 3.64
N ARG A 65 -7.98 12.67 2.51
CA ARG A 65 -6.95 13.68 2.30
C ARG A 65 -7.01 14.78 3.36
N ASP A 66 -8.19 15.26 3.73
CA ASP A 66 -8.33 16.27 4.78
C ASP A 66 -7.96 15.73 6.17
N SER A 67 -8.24 14.45 6.44
CA SER A 67 -7.77 13.77 7.64
C SER A 67 -6.23 13.76 7.71
N ILE A 68 -5.58 13.35 6.61
CA ILE A 68 -4.12 13.30 6.51
C ILE A 68 -3.51 14.70 6.72
N LYS A 69 -4.06 15.75 6.09
CA LYS A 69 -3.63 17.14 6.31
C LYS A 69 -3.71 17.52 7.79
N ALA A 70 -4.81 17.18 8.45
CA ALA A 70 -5.00 17.49 9.86
C ALA A 70 -4.01 16.73 10.76
N TYR A 71 -3.66 15.48 10.43
CA TYR A 71 -2.61 14.75 11.13
C TYR A 71 -1.22 15.36 10.92
N ILE A 72 -0.88 15.78 9.70
CA ILE A 72 0.39 16.47 9.40
C ILE A 72 0.48 17.75 10.24
N ALA A 73 -0.59 18.54 10.28
CA ALA A 73 -0.65 19.79 11.06
C ALA A 73 -0.51 19.54 12.57
N ALA A 74 -1.18 18.52 13.10
CA ALA A 74 -1.16 18.20 14.54
C ALA A 74 0.16 17.61 15.02
N THR A 75 0.87 16.86 14.18
CA THR A 75 2.12 16.16 14.55
C THR A 75 3.38 16.86 14.06
N HIS A 76 3.25 17.88 13.22
CA HIS A 76 4.36 18.57 12.56
C HIS A 76 5.29 17.62 11.81
N ALA A 77 4.72 16.59 11.17
CA ALA A 77 5.47 15.58 10.43
C ALA A 77 6.26 16.22 9.27
N LYS A 78 7.59 16.23 9.39
CA LYS A 78 8.48 16.93 8.43
C LYS A 78 8.72 16.16 7.14
N THR A 79 8.59 14.85 7.18
CA THR A 79 8.88 13.95 6.06
C THR A 79 7.61 13.40 5.42
N VAL A 80 6.45 13.98 5.71
CA VAL A 80 5.17 13.66 5.04
C VAL A 80 4.75 14.85 4.20
N LEU A 81 4.57 14.61 2.90
CA LEU A 81 4.08 15.62 1.96
C LEU A 81 2.56 15.80 2.09
N GLN A 82 2.04 16.89 1.51
CA GLN A 82 0.60 17.07 1.42
C GLN A 82 -0.04 15.95 0.59
N PRO A 83 -1.19 15.40 1.01
CA PRO A 83 -1.81 14.28 0.32
C PRO A 83 -2.33 14.69 -1.05
N ILE A 84 -2.10 13.83 -2.04
CA ILE A 84 -2.54 14.03 -3.42
C ILE A 84 -3.80 13.21 -3.71
N HIS A 85 -4.61 13.68 -4.65
CA HIS A 85 -5.63 12.84 -5.27
C HIS A 85 -4.94 11.91 -6.27
N LEU A 86 -5.17 10.61 -6.12
CA LEU A 86 -4.64 9.58 -7.01
C LEU A 86 -5.62 8.40 -7.00
N ASP A 87 -6.16 8.10 -8.18
CA ASP A 87 -6.97 6.90 -8.41
C ASP A 87 -6.14 5.86 -9.16
N ALA A 88 -5.91 4.72 -8.51
CA ALA A 88 -5.14 3.64 -9.11
C ALA A 88 -5.86 2.97 -10.30
N ASN A 89 -7.17 3.21 -10.50
CA ASN A 89 -7.86 2.77 -11.72
C ASN A 89 -7.51 3.61 -12.95
N GLU A 90 -6.95 4.80 -12.75
CA GLU A 90 -6.49 5.65 -13.84
C GLU A 90 -5.09 5.24 -14.32
N PRO A 91 -4.76 5.51 -15.59
CA PRO A 91 -3.39 5.35 -16.10
C PRO A 91 -2.37 6.09 -15.24
N TRP A 92 -1.18 5.52 -15.08
CA TRP A 92 -0.14 6.06 -14.20
C TRP A 92 0.29 7.48 -14.58
N GLU A 93 0.13 7.89 -15.84
CA GLU A 93 0.39 9.25 -16.32
C GLU A 93 -0.46 10.31 -15.58
N LYS A 94 -1.59 9.90 -15.00
CA LYS A 94 -2.45 10.76 -14.19
C LYS A 94 -2.13 10.74 -12.70
N TRP A 95 -1.13 9.98 -12.25
CA TRP A 95 -0.74 9.89 -10.84
C TRP A 95 0.01 11.14 -10.38
N ALA A 96 -0.72 12.27 -10.32
CA ALA A 96 -0.32 13.56 -9.76
C ALA A 96 1.07 14.06 -10.18
N GLY A 97 1.50 13.79 -11.42
CA GLY A 97 2.79 14.24 -11.94
C GLY A 97 4.01 13.44 -11.46
N LEU A 98 3.80 12.28 -10.84
CA LEU A 98 4.89 11.36 -10.55
C LEU A 98 5.59 10.92 -11.84
N SER A 99 6.92 10.99 -11.84
CA SER A 99 7.74 10.62 -13.00
C SER A 99 8.11 9.15 -12.96
N GLN A 100 8.47 8.59 -14.12
CA GLN A 100 9.02 7.24 -14.19
C GLN A 100 10.28 7.11 -13.33
N ASN A 101 10.49 5.95 -12.70
CA ASN A 101 11.66 5.66 -11.87
C ASN A 101 11.95 6.74 -10.79
N SER A 102 10.91 7.34 -10.22
CA SER A 102 11.05 8.40 -9.22
C SER A 102 10.86 7.92 -7.78
N CYS A 103 10.27 6.74 -7.59
CA CYS A 103 9.90 6.21 -6.27
C CYS A 103 10.76 5.03 -5.84
N ASP A 104 11.19 5.01 -4.59
CA ASP A 104 11.93 3.88 -4.01
C ASP A 104 10.96 2.81 -3.47
N VAL A 105 9.77 3.23 -2.98
CA VAL A 105 8.79 2.34 -2.35
C VAL A 105 7.36 2.77 -2.66
N ILE A 106 6.52 1.88 -3.15
CA ILE A 106 5.06 2.06 -3.13
C ILE A 106 4.49 1.11 -2.08
N ILE A 107 3.60 1.60 -1.22
CA ILE A 107 2.88 0.77 -0.25
C ILE A 107 1.37 0.92 -0.40
N ALA A 108 0.65 -0.20 -0.31
CA ALA A 108 -0.81 -0.25 -0.35
C ALA A 108 -1.32 -1.13 0.80
N ILE A 109 -2.02 -0.54 1.77
CA ILE A 109 -2.46 -1.21 3.01
C ILE A 109 -3.97 -1.34 2.98
N ASN A 110 -4.49 -2.58 3.00
CA ASN A 110 -5.93 -2.87 2.91
C ASN A 110 -6.60 -2.17 1.71
N LEU A 111 -5.87 -1.97 0.61
CA LEU A 111 -6.42 -1.33 -0.59
C LEU A 111 -7.07 -2.37 -1.51
N LEU A 112 -6.32 -3.44 -1.83
CA LEU A 112 -6.69 -4.37 -2.89
C LEU A 112 -7.99 -5.12 -2.62
N GLN A 113 -8.24 -5.53 -1.37
CA GLN A 113 -9.46 -6.26 -1.01
C GLN A 113 -10.72 -5.39 -0.93
N TYR A 114 -10.56 -4.06 -0.83
CA TYR A 114 -11.65 -3.07 -0.80
C TYR A 114 -11.75 -2.29 -2.12
N SER A 115 -11.32 -2.90 -3.22
CA SER A 115 -11.33 -2.29 -4.54
C SER A 115 -11.60 -3.32 -5.62
N SER A 116 -11.88 -2.84 -6.84
CA SER A 116 -12.10 -3.72 -7.98
C SER A 116 -10.79 -4.37 -8.43
N PHE A 117 -10.88 -5.44 -9.21
CA PHE A 117 -9.69 -6.05 -9.81
C PHE A 117 -8.90 -5.07 -10.69
N GLN A 118 -9.58 -4.11 -11.32
CA GLN A 118 -8.94 -3.02 -12.07
C GLN A 118 -7.97 -2.19 -11.20
N THR A 119 -8.30 -1.98 -9.93
CA THR A 119 -7.40 -1.28 -9.00
C THR A 119 -6.13 -2.07 -8.77
N ALA A 120 -6.21 -3.40 -8.59
CA ALA A 120 -5.02 -4.23 -8.51
C ALA A 120 -4.18 -4.14 -9.79
N GLN A 121 -4.79 -4.25 -10.97
CA GLN A 121 -4.08 -4.09 -12.24
C GLN A 121 -3.35 -2.74 -12.35
N GLY A 122 -4.04 -1.66 -11.97
CA GLY A 122 -3.48 -0.31 -12.00
C GLY A 122 -2.36 -0.08 -10.98
N VAL A 123 -2.48 -0.63 -9.76
CA VAL A 123 -1.41 -0.63 -8.76
C VAL A 123 -0.14 -1.25 -9.32
N PHE A 124 -0.21 -2.46 -9.89
CA PHE A 124 0.96 -3.14 -10.43
C PHE A 124 1.50 -2.49 -11.70
N SER A 125 0.62 -1.99 -12.58
CA SER A 125 1.02 -1.26 -13.79
C SER A 125 1.75 0.04 -13.46
N GLY A 126 1.16 0.90 -12.61
CA GLY A 126 1.77 2.16 -12.20
C GLY A 126 3.06 1.94 -11.39
N ALA A 127 3.08 0.94 -10.51
CA ALA A 127 4.30 0.54 -9.81
C ALA A 127 5.42 0.15 -10.78
N GLY A 128 5.09 -0.59 -11.85
CA GLY A 128 6.03 -0.98 -12.90
C GLY A 128 6.68 0.22 -13.62
N GLN A 129 6.01 1.38 -13.65
CA GLN A 129 6.51 2.60 -14.31
C GLN A 129 7.25 3.53 -13.34
N ILE A 130 6.73 3.67 -12.12
CA ILE A 130 7.15 4.72 -11.16
C ILE A 130 8.28 4.24 -10.24
N ILE A 131 8.32 2.95 -9.90
CA ILE A 131 9.33 2.41 -8.99
C ILE A 131 10.68 2.32 -9.70
N LYS A 132 11.72 2.83 -9.04
CA LYS A 132 13.12 2.71 -9.47
C LYS A 132 13.54 1.26 -9.59
N GLN A 133 14.55 1.01 -10.40
CA GLN A 133 15.28 -0.24 -10.40
C GLN A 133 15.64 -0.69 -8.96
N ASN A 134 15.34 -1.94 -8.59
CA ASN A 134 15.48 -2.49 -7.24
C ASN A 134 14.60 -1.84 -6.14
N GLY A 135 13.67 -0.97 -6.49
CA GLY A 135 12.67 -0.45 -5.56
C GLY A 135 11.58 -1.48 -5.22
N LEU A 136 10.68 -1.12 -4.31
CA LEU A 136 9.71 -2.03 -3.70
C LEU A 136 8.27 -1.62 -3.94
N LEU A 137 7.42 -2.58 -4.32
CA LEU A 137 5.97 -2.52 -4.10
C LEU A 137 5.65 -3.41 -2.91
N ILE A 138 4.99 -2.85 -1.89
CA ILE A 138 4.58 -3.57 -0.69
C ILE A 138 3.06 -3.52 -0.59
N THR A 139 2.41 -4.66 -0.46
CA THR A 139 0.97 -4.73 -0.24
C THR A 139 0.68 -5.44 1.07
N TYR A 140 -0.22 -4.89 1.88
CA TYR A 140 -0.72 -5.52 3.09
C TYR A 140 -2.21 -5.79 2.96
N GLY A 141 -2.63 -7.01 3.30
CA GLY A 141 -4.03 -7.40 3.21
C GLY A 141 -4.22 -8.89 3.49
N VAL A 142 -5.41 -9.37 3.18
CA VAL A 142 -5.78 -10.78 3.22
C VAL A 142 -5.87 -11.30 1.78
N TYR A 143 -5.40 -12.52 1.53
CA TYR A 143 -5.24 -13.04 0.17
C TYR A 143 -5.81 -14.46 0.04
N ALA A 144 -6.37 -14.75 -1.12
CA ALA A 144 -6.63 -16.11 -1.58
C ALA A 144 -5.35 -16.74 -2.15
N SER A 145 -5.29 -18.07 -2.23
CA SER A 145 -4.20 -18.77 -2.92
C SER A 145 -4.75 -19.84 -3.87
N ASN A 146 -4.37 -19.77 -5.14
CA ASN A 146 -4.90 -20.65 -6.20
C ASN A 146 -6.43 -20.73 -6.23
N GLY A 147 -7.11 -19.61 -6.02
CA GLY A 147 -8.57 -19.50 -5.93
C GLY A 147 -9.17 -20.05 -4.65
N ILE A 148 -8.35 -20.55 -3.71
CA ILE A 148 -8.79 -21.08 -2.43
C ILE A 148 -8.70 -19.98 -1.38
N ILE A 149 -9.83 -19.68 -0.74
CA ILE A 149 -9.91 -18.79 0.41
C ILE A 149 -9.95 -19.64 1.67
N THR A 150 -8.95 -19.47 2.54
CA THR A 150 -8.80 -20.19 3.80
C THR A 150 -7.95 -19.35 4.75
N PRO A 151 -8.12 -19.47 6.08
CA PRO A 151 -9.14 -20.25 6.81
C PRO A 151 -10.50 -19.54 6.82
N SER A 152 -11.50 -20.08 7.54
CA SER A 152 -12.89 -19.58 7.52
C SER A 152 -13.06 -18.10 7.90
N CYS A 153 -12.15 -17.49 8.65
CA CYS A 153 -12.21 -16.04 8.87
C CYS A 153 -12.01 -15.24 7.57
N ASN A 154 -11.21 -15.75 6.64
CA ASN A 154 -10.99 -15.14 5.32
C ASN A 154 -12.21 -15.38 4.41
N GLU A 155 -12.85 -16.55 4.50
CA GLU A 155 -14.08 -16.86 3.77
C GLU A 155 -15.19 -15.88 4.17
N LEU A 156 -15.40 -15.68 5.47
CA LEU A 156 -16.37 -14.72 6.00
C LEU A 156 -16.05 -13.29 5.56
N LEU A 157 -14.77 -12.89 5.62
CA LEU A 157 -14.35 -11.57 5.16
C LEU A 157 -14.64 -11.36 3.67
N ASP A 158 -14.32 -12.34 2.81
CA ASP A 158 -14.62 -12.26 1.37
C ASP A 158 -16.12 -12.11 1.10
N GLU A 159 -16.95 -12.93 1.78
CA GLU A 159 -18.40 -12.84 1.67
C GLU A 159 -18.94 -11.47 2.13
N GLU A 160 -18.44 -10.93 3.24
CA GLU A 160 -18.85 -9.62 3.74
C GLU A 160 -18.46 -8.50 2.77
N LEU A 161 -17.24 -8.53 2.24
CA LEU A 161 -16.77 -7.56 1.25
C LEU A 161 -17.66 -7.57 0.00
N ARG A 162 -17.96 -8.76 -0.54
CA ARG A 162 -18.80 -8.93 -1.74
C ARG A 162 -20.26 -8.52 -1.51
N LYS A 163 -20.78 -8.70 -0.29
CA LYS A 163 -22.12 -8.20 0.08
C LYS A 163 -22.19 -6.67 0.05
N ILE A 164 -21.11 -5.99 0.44
CA ILE A 164 -21.02 -4.52 0.40
C ILE A 164 -20.84 -4.04 -1.04
N ASN A 165 -19.92 -4.66 -1.77
CA ASN A 165 -19.66 -4.37 -3.18
C ASN A 165 -19.22 -5.66 -3.90
N PRO A 166 -19.98 -6.15 -4.90
CA PRO A 166 -19.65 -7.38 -5.62
C PRO A 166 -18.26 -7.39 -6.29
N GLU A 167 -17.72 -6.22 -6.61
CA GLU A 167 -16.39 -6.06 -7.23
C GLU A 167 -15.24 -6.19 -6.21
N TRP A 168 -15.54 -6.16 -4.91
CA TRP A 168 -14.56 -6.36 -3.84
C TRP A 168 -14.38 -7.85 -3.52
N GLY A 169 -13.39 -8.15 -2.69
CA GLY A 169 -13.07 -9.50 -2.26
C GLY A 169 -11.56 -9.72 -2.17
N LEU A 170 -11.17 -10.91 -1.74
CA LEU A 170 -9.77 -11.20 -1.47
C LEU A 170 -8.98 -11.41 -2.78
N PRO A 171 -7.92 -10.61 -3.02
CA PRO A 171 -7.07 -10.81 -4.18
C PRO A 171 -6.31 -12.14 -4.09
N ASP A 172 -6.09 -12.78 -5.23
CA ASP A 172 -5.39 -14.06 -5.31
C ASP A 172 -3.88 -13.88 -5.50
N LEU A 173 -3.08 -14.57 -4.68
CA LEU A 173 -1.61 -14.48 -4.69
C LEU A 173 -1.00 -14.80 -6.06
N ASP A 174 -1.51 -15.80 -6.77
CA ASP A 174 -0.94 -16.26 -8.04
C ASP A 174 -1.25 -15.27 -9.16
N VAL A 175 -2.44 -14.66 -9.12
CA VAL A 175 -2.79 -13.52 -9.98
C VAL A 175 -1.88 -12.32 -9.70
N LEU A 176 -1.66 -11.98 -8.42
CA LEU A 176 -0.77 -10.85 -8.07
C LEU A 176 0.68 -11.11 -8.51
N ARG A 177 1.17 -12.36 -8.42
CA ARG A 177 2.50 -12.74 -8.96
C ARG A 177 2.58 -12.53 -10.47
N GLN A 178 1.55 -12.91 -11.21
CA GLN A 178 1.49 -12.72 -12.66
C GLN A 178 1.43 -11.23 -13.04
N LEU A 179 0.65 -10.42 -12.32
CA LEU A 179 0.61 -8.97 -12.48
C LEU A 179 1.98 -8.35 -12.19
N ALA A 180 2.66 -8.77 -11.13
CA ALA A 180 4.02 -8.33 -10.81
C ALA A 180 4.99 -8.66 -11.95
N TYR A 181 5.02 -9.92 -12.40
CA TYR A 181 5.92 -10.37 -13.46
C TYR A 181 5.72 -9.59 -14.76
N SER A 182 4.47 -9.40 -15.18
CA SER A 182 4.11 -8.66 -16.39
C SER A 182 4.53 -7.18 -16.34
N ASN A 183 4.74 -6.63 -15.15
CA ASN A 183 5.18 -5.25 -14.92
C ASN A 183 6.66 -5.15 -14.47
N GLY A 184 7.45 -6.20 -14.73
CA GLY A 184 8.88 -6.22 -14.45
C GLY A 184 9.19 -6.23 -12.95
N MET A 185 8.38 -6.92 -12.16
CA MET A 185 8.60 -7.12 -10.74
C MET A 185 8.54 -8.61 -10.40
N ARG A 186 9.14 -9.00 -9.28
CA ARG A 186 8.98 -10.35 -8.70
C ARG A 186 8.59 -10.26 -7.25
N MET A 187 7.76 -11.20 -6.78
CA MET A 187 7.53 -11.36 -5.34
C MET A 187 8.81 -11.89 -4.70
N GLU A 188 9.43 -11.09 -3.84
CA GLU A 188 10.68 -11.42 -3.14
C GLU A 188 10.40 -12.10 -1.81
N ARG A 189 9.40 -11.60 -1.05
CA ARG A 189 9.03 -12.12 0.26
C ARG A 189 7.52 -12.06 0.45
N MET A 190 7.02 -13.00 1.25
CA MET A 190 5.67 -13.00 1.80
C MET A 190 5.83 -13.19 3.31
N ILE A 191 5.32 -12.25 4.10
CA ILE A 191 5.45 -12.22 5.55
C ILE A 191 4.06 -12.40 6.14
N ASP A 192 3.90 -13.42 6.98
CA ASP A 192 2.68 -13.63 7.74
C ASP A 192 2.55 -12.57 8.84
N MET A 193 1.37 -11.97 8.94
CA MET A 193 1.01 -10.97 9.93
C MET A 193 -0.10 -11.53 10.83
N GLU A 194 -0.47 -10.77 11.85
CA GLU A 194 -1.59 -11.15 12.74
C GLU A 194 -2.91 -11.32 11.98
N GLU A 195 -3.84 -12.11 12.54
CA GLU A 195 -5.21 -12.27 12.03
C GLU A 195 -5.29 -12.69 10.55
N CYS A 196 -4.37 -13.55 10.09
CA CYS A 196 -4.28 -14.05 8.71
C CYS A 196 -3.89 -13.03 7.64
N TYR A 197 -3.57 -11.79 8.02
CA TYR A 197 -3.02 -10.80 7.11
C TYR A 197 -1.62 -11.20 6.63
N LYS A 198 -1.21 -10.66 5.49
CA LYS A 198 0.14 -10.84 4.96
C LYS A 198 0.67 -9.52 4.43
N CYS A 199 1.98 -9.36 4.51
CA CYS A 199 2.75 -8.38 3.74
C CYS A 199 3.38 -9.11 2.55
N LEU A 200 3.05 -8.68 1.33
CA LEU A 200 3.72 -9.14 0.11
C LEU A 200 4.72 -8.06 -0.32
N ILE A 201 5.96 -8.47 -0.55
CA ILE A 201 7.05 -7.58 -0.95
C ILE A 201 7.45 -7.97 -2.37
N PHE A 202 7.26 -7.06 -3.31
CA PHE A 202 7.64 -7.19 -4.70
C PHE A 202 8.81 -6.27 -5.02
N ARG A 203 9.84 -6.80 -5.69
CA ARG A 203 11.04 -6.08 -6.10
C ARG A 203 10.97 -5.76 -7.59
N LYS A 204 11.24 -4.51 -7.96
CA LYS A 204 11.45 -4.09 -9.36
C LYS A 204 12.73 -4.69 -9.91
N LEU A 205 12.59 -5.43 -11.01
CA LEU A 205 13.64 -6.13 -11.76
C LEU A 205 14.30 -5.26 -12.81
#